data_AF-A0A1X3RP40-F1
#
_entry.id   AF-A0A1X3RP40-F1
#
_cell.length_a   1.000
_cell.length_b   1.000
_cell.length_c   1.000
_cell.angle_alpha   90.00
_cell.angle_beta   90.00
_cell.angle_gamma   90.00
#
_symmetry.space_group_name_H-M   'P 1'
#
loop_
_entity.id
_entity.type
_entity.pdbx_description
1 polymer ?
#
loop_
_entity_poly.entity_id
_entity_poly.type
_entity_poly.pdbx_seq_one_letter_code
_entity_poly.pdbx_strand_id
1 'polypeptide(L)'
;MSMMKKTMLAAVILAGAGMGVAQAGVSGSGISATADLVFSNVTNISNTITASSNLTAGKHSADDTVATGSIRSLDGLAHVYAVKFSPDIDITTGSMSLPKALVKGKNDSTNTVTLALSGATSASGAVPEDGYLVIGQNSAANDTVKYSIVMLAGQTVAADTYTVGTVAYTYTA
;
A
#
# COMPACT_ATOMS: atom_id res chain seq x y z
N MET A 1 -2.31 75.24 55.71
CA MET A 1 -3.22 74.63 56.70
C MET A 1 -3.17 73.12 56.49
N SER A 2 -2.46 72.38 57.34
CA SER A 2 -2.59 70.93 57.44
C SER A 2 -2.35 70.58 58.90
N MET A 3 -3.41 70.16 59.57
CA MET A 3 -3.40 69.65 60.93
C MET A 3 -3.45 68.12 60.83
N MET A 4 -2.41 67.48 61.37
CA MET A 4 -2.30 66.04 61.54
C MET A 4 -2.89 65.68 62.92
N LYS A 5 -3.91 64.81 63.00
CA LYS A 5 -4.33 64.09 64.22
C LYS A 5 -4.87 62.72 63.79
N LYS A 6 -4.12 61.63 63.99
CA LYS A 6 -3.99 60.80 65.21
C LYS A 6 -5.26 59.99 65.53
N THR A 7 -5.09 58.66 65.39
CA THR A 7 -5.50 57.57 66.30
C THR A 7 -6.98 57.29 66.55
N MET A 8 -7.40 56.04 66.26
CA MET A 8 -8.15 55.09 67.12
C MET A 8 -8.51 53.87 66.23
N LEU A 9 -7.95 52.67 66.40
CA LEU A 9 -8.21 51.63 67.41
C LEU A 9 -9.68 51.18 67.53
N ALA A 10 -9.98 49.98 67.04
CA ALA A 10 -10.86 48.93 67.61
C ALA A 10 -11.18 47.90 66.49
N ALA A 11 -10.51 46.75 66.44
CA ALA A 11 -10.86 45.52 67.14
C ALA A 11 -12.20 44.92 66.71
N VAL A 12 -12.16 43.89 65.86
CA VAL A 12 -12.96 42.66 66.02
C VAL A 12 -12.17 41.51 65.41
N ILE A 13 -11.61 40.66 66.28
CA ILE A 13 -11.15 39.32 65.89
C ILE A 13 -12.42 38.49 65.70
N LEU A 14 -12.85 38.30 64.45
CA LEU A 14 -13.80 37.24 64.14
C LEU A 14 -12.99 35.96 63.92
N ALA A 15 -12.98 35.13 64.96
CA ALA A 15 -12.55 33.75 64.90
C ALA A 15 -13.52 32.99 63.96
N GLY A 16 -13.24 33.04 62.66
CA GLY A 16 -13.71 32.05 61.72
C GLY A 16 -12.66 30.96 61.62
N ALA A 17 -12.85 29.87 62.37
CA ALA A 17 -12.15 28.62 62.11
C ALA A 17 -12.67 28.04 60.78
N GLY A 18 -12.28 28.65 59.67
CA GLY A 18 -12.26 27.99 58.37
C GLY A 18 -10.87 27.41 58.22
N MET A 19 -10.72 26.10 58.39
CA MET A 19 -9.50 25.42 58.01
C MET A 19 -9.19 25.81 56.56
N GLY A 20 -8.12 26.57 56.36
CA GLY A 20 -7.67 26.96 55.05
C GLY A 20 -7.37 25.68 54.27
N VAL A 21 -8.25 25.30 53.36
CA VAL A 21 -7.89 24.35 52.32
C VAL A 21 -6.80 25.06 51.52
N ALA A 22 -5.55 24.62 51.68
CA ALA A 22 -4.49 25.06 50.80
C ALA A 22 -4.90 24.62 49.40
N GLN A 23 -5.43 25.56 48.60
CA GLN A 23 -5.78 25.28 47.22
C GLN A 23 -4.46 25.07 46.48
N ALA A 24 -4.17 23.82 46.13
CA ALA A 24 -3.03 23.49 45.29
C ALA A 24 -3.19 24.24 43.96
N GLY A 25 -2.37 25.27 43.75
CA GLY A 25 -2.34 26.08 42.55
C GLY A 25 -1.11 25.74 41.72
N VAL A 26 -1.30 25.54 40.41
CA VAL A 26 -0.19 25.43 39.46
C VAL A 26 0.46 26.81 39.35
N SER A 27 1.75 26.91 39.64
CA SER A 27 2.50 28.18 39.61
C SER A 27 3.40 28.22 38.37
N GLY A 28 3.30 29.29 37.57
CA GLY A 28 4.14 29.53 36.39
C GLY A 28 3.39 29.49 35.06
N SER A 29 4.08 29.80 33.96
CA SER A 29 3.56 29.65 32.59
C SER A 29 3.78 28.22 32.11
N GLY A 30 2.69 27.56 31.67
CA GLY A 30 2.78 26.25 31.03
C GLY A 30 3.55 26.34 29.71
N ILE A 31 4.47 25.40 29.49
CA ILE A 31 5.14 25.21 28.20
C ILE A 31 4.54 23.97 27.56
N SER A 32 4.03 24.11 26.35
CA SER A 32 3.47 22.98 25.61
C SER A 32 4.58 22.13 25.01
N ALA A 33 4.46 20.81 25.16
CA ALA A 33 5.23 19.84 24.40
C ALA A 33 4.28 19.12 23.44
N THR A 34 4.73 18.91 22.21
CA THR A 34 4.03 18.13 21.20
C THR A 34 4.91 16.99 20.73
N ALA A 35 4.29 15.91 20.28
CA ALA A 35 4.97 14.78 19.65
C ALA A 35 4.17 14.34 18.44
N ASP A 36 4.88 13.94 17.38
CA ASP A 36 4.28 13.35 16.19
C ASP A 36 4.14 11.84 16.37
N LEU A 37 2.94 11.32 16.09
CA LEU A 37 2.66 9.89 16.08
C LEU A 37 2.62 9.42 14.63
N VAL A 38 3.57 8.55 14.26
CA VAL A 38 3.65 7.98 12.90
C VAL A 38 3.15 6.53 12.94
N PHE A 39 2.08 6.26 12.22
CA PHE A 39 1.57 4.91 11.96
C PHE A 39 1.90 4.55 10.51
N SER A 40 2.74 3.55 10.30
CA SER A 40 3.02 3.01 8.97
C SER A 40 2.07 1.86 8.64
N ASN A 41 1.71 1.74 7.36
CA ASN A 41 1.05 0.53 6.88
C ASN A 41 2.04 -0.63 7.00
N VAL A 42 1.67 -1.69 7.72
CA VAL A 42 2.48 -2.90 7.75
C VAL A 42 2.35 -3.57 6.38
N THR A 43 3.47 -3.73 5.67
CA THR A 43 3.49 -4.52 4.45
C THR A 43 3.38 -5.99 4.83
N ASN A 44 2.16 -6.52 4.80
CA ASN A 44 1.87 -7.89 5.23
C ASN A 44 1.99 -8.92 4.12
N ILE A 45 2.51 -8.54 2.96
CA ILE A 45 2.62 -9.42 1.79
C ILE A 45 3.97 -9.23 1.10
N SER A 46 4.47 -10.26 0.42
CA SER A 46 5.58 -10.13 -0.52
C SER A 46 5.14 -10.53 -1.91
N ASN A 47 5.52 -9.77 -2.94
CA ASN A 47 5.29 -10.06 -4.35
C ASN A 47 6.63 -10.18 -5.08
N THR A 48 6.85 -11.31 -5.75
CA THR A 48 8.08 -11.60 -6.49
C THR A 48 7.74 -12.07 -7.88
N ILE A 49 8.46 -11.58 -8.89
CA ILE A 49 8.33 -12.00 -10.30
C ILE A 49 9.61 -12.69 -10.74
N THR A 50 9.46 -13.81 -11.45
CA THR A 50 10.55 -14.54 -12.08
C THR A 50 10.30 -14.60 -13.58
N ALA A 51 11.23 -14.07 -14.38
CA ALA A 51 11.16 -14.14 -15.84
C ALA A 51 11.38 -15.59 -16.34
N SER A 52 10.66 -15.97 -17.38
CA SER A 52 10.90 -17.21 -18.11
C SER A 52 12.24 -17.14 -18.83
N SER A 53 12.97 -18.26 -18.86
CA SER A 53 14.21 -18.37 -19.62
C SER A 53 13.94 -18.66 -21.10
N ASN A 54 14.90 -18.32 -21.97
CA ASN A 54 14.90 -18.68 -23.39
C ASN A 54 13.73 -18.12 -24.22
N LEU A 55 13.25 -16.91 -23.89
CA LEU A 55 12.29 -16.20 -24.75
C LEU A 55 12.94 -15.87 -26.10
N THR A 56 12.20 -16.12 -27.18
CA THR A 56 12.67 -15.86 -28.55
C THR A 56 11.95 -14.65 -29.16
N ALA A 57 12.68 -13.91 -29.99
CA ALA A 57 12.10 -12.87 -30.83
C ALA A 57 11.38 -13.50 -32.04
N GLY A 58 10.48 -12.74 -32.65
CA GLY A 58 9.73 -13.13 -33.84
C GLY A 58 8.23 -13.22 -33.61
N LYS A 59 7.55 -13.94 -34.50
CA LYS A 59 6.09 -14.10 -34.48
C LYS A 59 5.70 -15.20 -33.50
N HIS A 60 4.81 -14.86 -32.57
CA HIS A 60 4.25 -15.79 -31.59
C HIS A 60 2.78 -16.05 -31.91
N SER A 61 2.42 -17.32 -32.15
CA SER A 61 1.06 -17.72 -32.58
C SER A 61 0.15 -18.13 -31.43
N ALA A 62 0.71 -18.32 -30.24
CA ALA A 62 -0.02 -18.71 -29.04
C ALA A 62 0.30 -17.73 -27.91
N ASP A 63 -0.47 -17.83 -26.84
CA ASP A 63 -0.20 -17.13 -25.59
C ASP A 63 1.01 -17.77 -24.91
N ASP A 64 2.05 -16.98 -24.65
CA ASP A 64 3.30 -17.45 -24.06
C ASP A 64 3.51 -16.88 -22.66
N THR A 65 3.79 -17.73 -21.68
CA THR A 65 4.13 -17.27 -20.33
C THR A 65 5.56 -16.73 -20.32
N VAL A 66 5.70 -15.42 -20.19
CA VAL A 66 7.00 -14.73 -20.19
C VAL A 66 7.56 -14.49 -18.79
N ALA A 67 6.71 -14.54 -17.77
CA ALA A 67 7.12 -14.51 -16.37
C ALA A 67 6.05 -15.11 -15.46
N THR A 68 6.45 -15.56 -14.27
CA THR A 68 5.54 -16.02 -13.22
C THR A 68 5.71 -15.14 -11.99
N GLY A 69 4.60 -14.68 -11.43
CA GLY A 69 4.57 -13.98 -10.16
C GLY A 69 4.13 -14.86 -9.00
N SER A 70 4.58 -14.52 -7.81
CA SER A 70 4.23 -15.19 -6.56
C SER A 70 3.97 -14.18 -5.45
N ILE A 71 2.87 -14.38 -4.73
CA ILE A 71 2.45 -13.55 -3.61
C ILE A 71 2.28 -14.45 -2.41
N ARG A 72 2.79 -14.03 -1.25
CA ARG A 72 2.55 -14.70 0.02
C ARG A 72 2.25 -13.69 1.11
N SER A 73 1.50 -14.14 2.10
CA SER A 73 1.36 -13.45 3.37
C SER A 73 2.68 -13.47 4.17
N LEU A 74 2.93 -12.39 4.89
CA LEU A 74 3.99 -12.21 5.88
C LEU A 74 3.43 -12.15 7.32
N ASP A 75 2.11 -11.95 7.48
CA ASP A 75 1.43 -11.95 8.78
C ASP A 75 0.89 -13.32 9.20
N GLY A 76 0.99 -14.31 8.30
CA GLY A 76 0.55 -15.68 8.54
C GLY A 76 -0.95 -15.89 8.44
N LEU A 77 -1.71 -14.91 7.93
CA LEU A 77 -3.14 -15.01 7.68
C LEU A 77 -3.45 -15.39 6.24
N ALA A 78 -4.65 -15.90 6.01
CA ALA A 78 -5.20 -16.10 4.68
C ALA A 78 -5.67 -14.75 4.12
N HIS A 79 -5.31 -14.44 2.88
CA HIS A 79 -5.68 -13.18 2.22
C HIS A 79 -6.08 -13.45 0.77
N VAL A 80 -7.01 -12.64 0.28
CA VAL A 80 -7.22 -12.46 -1.15
C VAL A 80 -6.26 -11.37 -1.62
N TYR A 81 -5.75 -11.47 -2.84
CA TYR A 81 -4.80 -10.53 -3.40
C TYR A 81 -5.33 -9.91 -4.69
N ALA A 82 -5.05 -8.63 -4.90
CA ALA A 82 -5.28 -7.95 -6.17
C ALA A 82 -3.93 -7.55 -6.78
N VAL A 83 -3.71 -7.89 -8.05
CA VAL A 83 -2.46 -7.63 -8.75
C VAL A 83 -2.71 -6.79 -9.98
N LYS A 84 -1.87 -5.78 -10.22
CA LYS A 84 -1.86 -5.03 -11.48
C LYS A 84 -0.44 -4.80 -11.96
N PHE A 85 -0.29 -4.43 -13.22
CA PHE A 85 0.98 -3.93 -13.72
C PHE A 85 1.39 -2.65 -12.98
N SER A 86 2.70 -2.45 -12.85
CA SER A 86 3.24 -1.25 -12.21
C SER A 86 2.87 0.01 -13.02
N PRO A 87 2.68 1.16 -12.35
CA PRO A 87 2.17 2.39 -12.98
C PRO A 87 3.13 3.02 -13.99
N ASP A 88 4.40 2.60 -14.01
CA ASP A 88 5.42 2.97 -14.99
C ASP A 88 5.25 2.26 -16.35
N ILE A 89 4.26 1.37 -16.48
CA ILE A 89 3.94 0.67 -17.72
C ILE A 89 2.65 1.25 -18.31
N ASP A 90 2.59 1.41 -19.64
CA ASP A 90 1.39 1.89 -20.34
C ASP A 90 0.24 0.86 -20.20
N ILE A 91 -0.72 1.10 -19.31
CA ILE A 91 -1.81 0.18 -19.03
C ILE A 91 -2.96 0.38 -20.04
N THR A 92 -3.42 -0.71 -20.65
CA THR A 92 -4.66 -0.72 -21.45
C THR A 92 -5.72 -1.48 -20.67
N THR A 93 -6.62 -0.76 -19.98
CA THR A 93 -7.70 -1.38 -19.21
C THR A 93 -8.96 -1.54 -20.06
N GLY A 94 -9.58 -2.73 -20.00
CA GLY A 94 -10.96 -2.97 -20.40
C GLY A 94 -11.70 -3.55 -19.20
N SER A 95 -12.87 -3.01 -18.88
CA SER A 95 -13.53 -3.11 -17.55
C SER A 95 -13.88 -4.53 -17.07
N MET A 96 -13.75 -5.56 -17.91
CA MET A 96 -13.95 -6.98 -17.54
C MET A 96 -12.95 -7.92 -18.23
N SER A 97 -11.88 -7.38 -18.81
CA SER A 97 -10.83 -8.15 -19.47
C SER A 97 -9.63 -8.31 -18.55
N LEU A 98 -8.80 -9.33 -18.81
CA LEU A 98 -7.50 -9.47 -18.15
C LEU A 98 -6.75 -8.12 -18.15
N PRO A 99 -6.13 -7.71 -17.03
CA PRO A 99 -5.30 -6.51 -17.02
C PRO A 99 -4.22 -6.63 -18.09
N LYS A 100 -4.13 -5.63 -18.98
CA LYS A 100 -3.15 -5.58 -20.06
C LYS A 100 -2.24 -4.38 -19.91
N ALA A 101 -1.01 -4.55 -20.37
CA ALA A 101 -0.04 -3.46 -20.44
C ALA A 101 0.82 -3.57 -21.68
N LEU A 102 1.15 -2.41 -22.24
CA LEU A 102 2.09 -2.26 -23.34
C LEU A 102 3.46 -1.92 -22.74
N VAL A 103 4.43 -2.80 -22.93
CA VAL A 103 5.81 -2.62 -22.46
C VAL A 103 6.68 -2.22 -23.64
N LYS A 104 7.47 -1.16 -23.46
CA LYS A 104 8.43 -0.67 -24.46
C LYS A 104 9.79 -1.33 -24.27
N GLY A 105 10.49 -1.55 -25.38
CA GLY A 105 11.88 -2.01 -25.40
C GLY A 105 12.81 -1.00 -24.73
N LYS A 106 13.78 -1.50 -23.97
CA LYS A 106 14.79 -0.68 -23.29
C LYS A 106 15.79 -0.08 -24.28
N ASN A 107 16.14 -0.82 -25.33
CA ASN A 107 17.11 -0.36 -26.32
C ASN A 107 16.42 0.46 -27.42
N ASP A 108 15.20 0.09 -27.81
CA ASP A 108 14.39 0.86 -28.76
C ASP A 108 12.92 0.96 -28.31
N SER A 109 12.48 2.18 -28.00
CA SER A 109 11.12 2.45 -27.53
C SER A 109 10.01 2.23 -28.58
N THR A 110 10.37 2.05 -29.85
CA THR A 110 9.44 1.65 -30.91
C THR A 110 9.11 0.17 -30.87
N ASN A 111 10.00 -0.64 -30.27
CA ASN A 111 9.71 -2.04 -29.97
C ASN A 111 8.72 -2.09 -28.81
N THR A 112 7.60 -2.78 -29.02
CA THR A 112 6.56 -2.91 -28.00
C THR A 112 6.09 -4.35 -27.88
N VAL A 113 5.69 -4.73 -26.67
CA VAL A 113 5.06 -6.02 -26.39
C VAL A 113 3.84 -5.80 -25.50
N THR A 114 2.71 -6.39 -25.87
CA THR A 114 1.50 -6.39 -25.05
C THR A 114 1.51 -7.61 -24.14
N LEU A 115 1.45 -7.37 -22.85
CA LEU A 115 1.38 -8.38 -21.80
C LEU A 115 0.01 -8.36 -21.14
N ALA A 116 -0.40 -9.51 -20.61
CA ALA A 116 -1.60 -9.66 -19.80
C ALA A 116 -1.26 -10.39 -18.50
N LEU A 117 -1.96 -10.02 -17.41
CA LEU A 117 -1.97 -10.82 -16.19
C LEU A 117 -3.00 -11.93 -16.33
N SER A 118 -2.62 -13.15 -15.99
CA SER A 118 -3.50 -14.31 -15.99
C SER A 118 -3.33 -15.12 -14.70
N GLY A 119 -4.35 -15.90 -14.33
CA GLY A 119 -4.20 -16.89 -13.27
C GLY A 119 -3.14 -17.91 -13.62
N ALA A 120 -2.36 -18.38 -12.64
CA ALA A 120 -1.54 -19.57 -12.86
C ALA A 120 -2.46 -20.75 -13.23
N THR A 121 -1.99 -21.70 -14.04
CA THR A 121 -2.75 -22.90 -14.46
C THR A 121 -3.33 -23.71 -13.30
N SER A 122 -2.82 -23.52 -12.07
CA SER A 122 -3.28 -24.14 -10.83
C SER A 122 -4.13 -23.23 -9.92
N ALA A 123 -4.29 -21.95 -10.23
CA ALA A 123 -5.00 -20.99 -9.40
C ALA A 123 -6.48 -20.93 -9.79
N SER A 124 -7.29 -21.83 -9.21
CA SER A 124 -8.75 -21.70 -9.26
C SER A 124 -9.17 -20.38 -8.62
N GLY A 125 -9.87 -19.51 -9.36
CA GLY A 125 -10.40 -18.25 -8.83
C GLY A 125 -9.56 -17.00 -9.13
N ALA A 126 -8.86 -16.95 -10.25
CA ALA A 126 -8.35 -15.69 -10.79
C ALA A 126 -9.48 -14.94 -11.52
N VAL A 127 -9.82 -13.74 -11.05
CA VAL A 127 -10.92 -12.93 -11.60
C VAL A 127 -10.40 -11.55 -11.97
N PRO A 128 -10.58 -11.08 -13.22
CA PRO A 128 -10.26 -9.70 -13.58
C PRO A 128 -11.32 -8.75 -13.00
N GLU A 129 -10.88 -7.68 -12.35
CA GLU A 129 -11.75 -6.68 -11.73
C GLU A 129 -11.08 -5.31 -11.79
N ASP A 130 -11.70 -4.34 -12.47
CA ASP A 130 -11.26 -2.94 -12.54
C ASP A 130 -9.75 -2.72 -12.82
N GLY A 131 -9.19 -3.50 -13.74
CA GLY A 131 -7.77 -3.42 -14.10
C GLY A 131 -6.81 -4.16 -13.16
N TYR A 132 -7.36 -4.93 -12.22
CA TYR A 132 -6.66 -5.88 -11.36
C TYR A 132 -6.97 -7.32 -11.75
N LEU A 133 -6.06 -8.21 -11.41
CA LEU A 133 -6.30 -9.65 -11.35
C LEU A 133 -6.43 -10.01 -9.86
N VAL A 134 -7.65 -10.35 -9.44
CA VAL A 134 -7.95 -10.82 -8.09
C VAL A 134 -7.68 -12.32 -8.01
N ILE A 135 -6.85 -12.75 -7.06
CA ILE A 135 -6.39 -14.14 -6.90
C ILE A 135 -6.35 -14.54 -5.43
N GLY A 136 -6.32 -15.85 -5.16
CA GLY A 136 -6.19 -16.35 -3.78
C GLY A 136 -7.48 -16.38 -2.97
N GLN A 137 -8.65 -16.33 -3.63
CA GLN A 137 -9.98 -16.41 -2.99
C GLN A 137 -10.15 -17.65 -2.08
N ASN A 138 -9.44 -18.74 -2.38
CA ASN A 138 -9.44 -19.97 -1.59
C ASN A 138 -8.07 -20.28 -0.98
N SER A 139 -7.21 -19.27 -0.81
CA SER A 139 -5.87 -19.49 -0.25
C SER A 139 -5.94 -19.75 1.26
N ALA A 140 -5.14 -20.70 1.74
CA ALA A 140 -4.96 -20.93 3.17
C ALA A 140 -3.93 -19.95 3.76
N ALA A 141 -3.88 -19.91 5.08
CA ALA A 141 -2.85 -19.18 5.81
C ALA A 141 -1.44 -19.65 5.38
N ASN A 142 -0.55 -18.69 5.11
CA ASN A 142 0.82 -18.91 4.60
C ASN A 142 0.93 -19.48 3.17
N ASP A 143 -0.17 -19.61 2.42
CA ASP A 143 -0.08 -20.07 1.04
C ASP A 143 0.66 -19.06 0.15
N THR A 144 1.43 -19.60 -0.79
CA THR A 144 2.00 -18.83 -1.89
C THR A 144 1.06 -18.92 -3.09
N VAL A 145 0.40 -17.81 -3.41
CA VAL A 145 -0.49 -17.68 -4.56
C VAL A 145 0.32 -17.26 -5.77
N LYS A 146 0.09 -17.91 -6.92
CA LYS A 146 0.83 -17.65 -8.16
C LYS A 146 -0.06 -17.03 -9.23
N TYR A 147 0.54 -16.20 -10.08
CA TYR A 147 -0.06 -15.66 -11.28
C TYR A 147 0.95 -15.68 -12.44
N SER A 148 0.46 -15.59 -13.67
CA SER A 148 1.29 -15.60 -14.88
C SER A 148 1.23 -14.25 -15.57
N ILE A 149 2.36 -13.84 -16.13
CA ILE A 149 2.46 -12.73 -17.06
C ILE A 149 2.61 -13.35 -18.45
N VAL A 150 1.63 -13.07 -19.31
CA VAL A 150 1.47 -13.76 -20.58
C VAL A 150 1.62 -12.74 -21.71
N MET A 151 2.43 -13.06 -22.70
CA MET A 151 2.44 -12.37 -23.98
C MET A 151 1.28 -12.92 -24.82
N LEU A 152 0.41 -12.04 -25.29
CA LEU A 152 -0.76 -12.42 -26.08
C LEU A 152 -0.36 -12.94 -27.47
N ALA A 153 -1.10 -13.93 -27.96
CA ALA A 153 -0.96 -14.51 -29.28
C ALA A 153 -1.07 -13.47 -30.41
N GLY A 154 -0.41 -13.75 -31.53
CA GLY A 154 -0.49 -12.96 -32.77
C GLY A 154 0.47 -11.77 -32.82
N GLN A 155 1.28 -11.56 -31.78
CA GLN A 155 2.26 -10.48 -31.74
C GLN A 155 3.57 -10.88 -32.43
N THR A 156 4.24 -9.90 -33.01
CA THR A 156 5.64 -10.04 -33.48
C THR A 156 6.51 -9.20 -32.57
N VAL A 157 7.42 -9.84 -31.85
CA VAL A 157 8.26 -9.18 -30.85
C VAL A 157 9.69 -9.07 -31.36
N ALA A 158 10.22 -7.85 -31.39
CA ALA A 158 11.61 -7.60 -31.76
C ALA A 158 12.57 -8.06 -30.66
N ALA A 159 13.80 -8.41 -31.03
CA ALA A 159 14.85 -8.71 -30.07
C ALA A 159 15.23 -7.44 -29.29
N ASP A 160 14.81 -7.37 -28.03
CA ASP A 160 15.07 -6.25 -27.12
C ASP A 160 14.96 -6.76 -25.67
N THR A 161 15.25 -5.88 -24.70
CA THR A 161 14.99 -6.10 -23.28
C THR A 161 13.73 -5.35 -22.88
N TYR A 162 12.73 -6.08 -22.36
CA TYR A 162 11.46 -5.52 -21.91
C TYR A 162 11.38 -5.64 -20.39
N THR A 163 11.24 -4.52 -19.69
CA THR A 163 11.13 -4.50 -18.22
C THR A 163 9.67 -4.57 -17.82
N VAL A 164 9.31 -5.59 -17.02
CA VAL A 164 7.97 -5.76 -16.47
C VAL A 164 8.01 -5.66 -14.96
N GLY A 165 7.00 -5.00 -14.40
CA GLY A 165 6.77 -4.86 -12.97
C GLY A 165 5.31 -5.04 -12.65
N THR A 166 5.03 -5.52 -11.44
CA THR A 166 3.67 -5.60 -10.91
C THR A 166 3.63 -5.06 -9.49
N VAL A 167 2.45 -4.60 -9.10
CA VAL A 167 2.14 -4.23 -7.72
C VAL A 167 1.00 -5.12 -7.24
N ALA A 168 1.14 -5.63 -6.02
CA ALA A 168 0.15 -6.46 -5.36
C ALA A 168 -0.39 -5.75 -4.12
N TYR A 169 -1.65 -6.02 -3.81
CA TYR A 169 -2.38 -5.53 -2.64
C TYR A 169 -3.12 -6.68 -1.98
N THR A 170 -3.37 -6.59 -0.68
CA THR A 170 -4.45 -7.37 -0.06
C THR A 170 -5.78 -6.83 -0.57
N TYR A 171 -6.69 -7.72 -0.92
CA TYR A 171 -8.01 -7.41 -1.47
C TYR A 171 -9.09 -7.77 -0.47
N THR A 172 -10.06 -6.87 -0.31
CA THR A 172 -11.24 -7.06 0.53
C THR A 172 -12.43 -6.60 -0.30
N ALA A 173 -13.38 -7.51 -0.52
CA ALA A 173 -14.64 -7.21 -1.21
C ALA A 173 -15.62 -6.46 -0.31
#